data_AF-A0A7Z1ADR2-F1
#
_entry.id   AF-A0A7Z1ADR2-F1
#
_cell.length_a   1.000
_cell.length_b   1.000
_cell.length_c   1.000
_cell.angle_alpha   90.00
_cell.angle_beta   90.00
_cell.angle_gamma   90.00
#
_symmetry.space_group_name_H-M   'P 1'
#
loop_
_entity.id
_entity.type
_entity.pdbx_description
1 polymer ?
#
loop_
_entity_poly.entity_id
_entity_poly.type
_entity_poly.pdbx_seq_one_letter_code
_entity_poly.pdbx_strand_id
1 'polypeptide(L)'
;MATVAEVRLWGRTIGAVSLADGESTALFEYDPAFARSGIEVAPMMMPLSKRLYSFPQLPRETFHGLPGLLADSLPDRFGNLLIDAWLVSQGRPSHSFNAVERLCYTGRRGMGALEYVPAIGPGARHASQIEIDRLVELASLVLGQRQALQHSLADADKQEALSDILRVGTSAGGARAKAVIAWNRETNEVRSGQVTAGEGFEYWLLKFDGVSGNRDKELEDPQGYGAVEYAYYLMAGACGIDINESRLFEEGGRRHFMTKRFDRLDGGEKLHMQSLCAIAHYDFNTAGAYSL
;
A
#
# COMPACT_ATOMS: atom_id res chain seq x y z
N MET A 1 18.53 9.50 7.58
CA MET A 1 17.54 8.95 6.64
C MET A 1 17.88 7.49 6.43
N ALA A 2 16.90 6.60 6.26
CA ALA A 2 17.20 5.22 5.95
C ALA A 2 17.70 5.12 4.49
N THR A 3 18.95 4.70 4.33
CA THR A 3 19.57 4.42 3.02
C THR A 3 19.75 2.92 2.77
N VAL A 4 19.49 2.09 3.80
CA VAL A 4 19.56 0.64 3.74
C VAL A 4 18.37 0.05 4.48
N ALA A 5 17.72 -0.93 3.86
CA ALA A 5 16.65 -1.71 4.48
C ALA A 5 16.89 -3.21 4.26
N GLU A 6 16.64 -3.98 5.32
CA GLU A 6 16.52 -5.42 5.24
C GLU A 6 15.16 -5.77 4.59
N VAL A 7 15.16 -6.71 3.65
CA VAL A 7 13.96 -7.24 3.02
C VAL A 7 13.68 -8.63 3.60
N ARG A 8 12.48 -8.82 4.15
CA ARG A 8 12.04 -10.08 4.74
C ARG A 8 10.85 -10.66 3.98
N LEU A 9 10.76 -11.99 3.99
CA LEU A 9 9.62 -12.76 3.53
C LEU A 9 9.34 -13.87 4.56
N TRP A 10 8.11 -13.95 5.06
CA TRP A 10 7.69 -14.96 6.04
C TRP A 10 8.62 -15.06 7.27
N GLY A 11 9.05 -13.90 7.79
CA GLY A 11 9.91 -13.82 8.96
C GLY A 11 11.40 -14.10 8.70
N ARG A 12 11.78 -14.43 7.46
CA ARG A 12 13.18 -14.69 7.07
C ARG A 12 13.73 -13.54 6.23
N THR A 13 14.98 -13.15 6.50
CA THR A 13 15.73 -12.23 5.64
C THR A 13 15.94 -12.87 4.26
N ILE A 14 15.48 -12.19 3.21
CA ILE A 14 15.70 -12.63 1.83
C ILE A 14 16.77 -11.81 1.13
N GLY A 15 17.10 -10.64 1.65
CA GLY A 15 18.06 -9.74 1.03
C GLY A 15 18.09 -8.37 1.68
N ALA A 16 18.81 -7.46 1.05
CA ALA A 16 18.88 -6.07 1.45
C ALA A 16 18.77 -5.16 0.24
N VAL A 17 18.18 -3.98 0.45
CA VAL A 17 18.14 -2.90 -0.53
C VAL A 17 18.91 -1.70 0.01
N SER A 18 19.71 -1.06 -0.83
CA SER A 18 20.43 0.15 -0.50
C SER A 18 20.29 1.23 -1.57
N LEU A 19 20.28 2.49 -1.15
CA LEU A 19 20.31 3.65 -2.00
C LEU A 19 21.37 4.59 -1.45
N ALA A 20 22.49 4.71 -2.17
CA ALA A 20 23.59 5.58 -1.76
C ALA A 20 23.18 7.06 -1.81
N ASP A 21 23.84 7.89 -1.01
CA ASP A 21 23.54 9.33 -0.98
C ASP A 21 23.83 9.97 -2.34
N GLY A 22 22.85 10.72 -2.86
CA GLY A 22 22.93 11.34 -4.18
C GLY A 22 22.57 10.42 -5.35
N GLU A 23 22.46 9.10 -5.11
CA GLU A 23 22.03 8.17 -6.14
C GLU A 23 20.50 8.17 -6.33
N SER A 24 20.10 7.78 -7.53
CA SER A 24 18.70 7.71 -7.93
C SER A 24 18.15 6.30 -8.08
N THR A 25 19.04 5.31 -8.12
CA THR A 25 18.73 3.91 -8.38
C THR A 25 19.23 3.07 -7.21
N ALA A 26 18.34 2.27 -6.63
CA ALA A 26 18.68 1.39 -5.54
C ALA A 26 19.34 0.09 -6.05
N LEU A 27 20.21 -0.46 -5.21
CA LEU A 27 20.79 -1.78 -5.38
C LEU A 27 20.08 -2.77 -4.48
N PHE A 28 19.80 -3.96 -4.98
CA PHE A 28 19.29 -5.07 -4.19
C PHE A 28 20.22 -6.28 -4.26
N GLU A 29 20.44 -6.94 -3.14
CA GLU A 29 21.18 -8.21 -3.07
C GLU A 29 20.35 -9.24 -2.32
N TYR A 30 20.30 -10.47 -2.84
CA TYR A 30 19.76 -11.59 -2.08
C TYR A 30 20.69 -11.98 -0.93
N ASP A 31 20.10 -12.35 0.20
CA ASP A 31 20.83 -13.00 1.27
C ASP A 31 21.44 -14.31 0.75
N PRO A 32 22.74 -14.60 1.00
CA PRO A 32 23.38 -15.79 0.48
C PRO A 32 22.69 -17.10 0.87
N ALA A 33 22.10 -17.19 2.06
CA ALA A 33 21.38 -18.38 2.50
C ALA A 33 20.00 -18.48 1.82
N PHE A 34 19.31 -17.36 1.59
CA PHE A 34 18.07 -17.34 0.81
C PHE A 34 18.30 -17.66 -0.68
N ALA A 35 19.38 -17.17 -1.29
CA ALA A 35 19.73 -17.48 -2.68
C ALA A 35 19.95 -18.98 -2.95
N ARG A 36 20.16 -19.79 -1.90
CA ARG A 36 20.26 -21.27 -1.99
C ARG A 36 18.95 -22.00 -1.70
N SER A 37 17.87 -21.28 -1.40
CA SER A 37 16.60 -21.88 -0.99
C SER A 37 15.83 -22.53 -2.14
N GLY A 38 16.06 -22.09 -3.39
CA GLY A 38 15.26 -22.48 -4.55
C GLY A 38 13.89 -21.79 -4.64
N ILE A 39 13.58 -20.85 -3.74
CA ILE A 39 12.33 -20.09 -3.74
C ILE A 39 12.50 -18.84 -4.61
N GLU A 40 12.03 -18.92 -5.86
CA GLU A 40 12.08 -17.82 -6.82
C GLU A 40 10.99 -16.77 -6.54
N VAL A 41 11.37 -15.66 -5.90
CA VAL A 41 10.42 -14.58 -5.55
C VAL A 41 10.13 -13.61 -6.70
N ALA A 42 11.00 -13.55 -7.70
CA ALA A 42 10.89 -12.72 -8.90
C ALA A 42 11.65 -13.33 -10.10
N PRO A 43 11.28 -14.55 -10.54
CA PRO A 43 12.09 -15.37 -11.45
C PRO A 43 12.40 -14.72 -12.80
N MET A 44 11.53 -13.84 -13.30
CA MET A 44 11.70 -13.24 -14.63
C MET A 44 12.83 -12.21 -14.66
N MET A 45 12.82 -11.27 -13.74
CA MET A 45 13.76 -10.13 -13.75
C MET A 45 14.85 -10.26 -12.68
N MET A 46 14.57 -10.98 -11.60
CA MET A 46 15.46 -11.12 -10.45
C MET A 46 15.58 -12.58 -9.98
N PRO A 47 16.06 -13.52 -10.82
CA PRO A 47 16.26 -14.91 -10.40
C PRO A 47 17.25 -15.03 -9.22
N LEU A 48 17.17 -16.10 -8.44
CA LEU A 48 18.09 -16.30 -7.31
C LEU A 48 19.57 -16.29 -7.78
N SER A 49 20.36 -15.38 -7.21
CA SER A 49 21.75 -15.15 -7.60
C SER A 49 22.51 -14.42 -6.50
N LYS A 50 23.85 -14.50 -6.55
CA LYS A 50 24.77 -13.71 -5.71
C LYS A 50 25.11 -12.34 -6.32
N ARG A 51 24.46 -11.96 -7.43
CA ARG A 51 24.71 -10.67 -8.08
C ARG A 51 23.92 -9.55 -7.40
N LEU A 52 24.46 -8.35 -7.52
CA LEU A 52 23.72 -7.13 -7.25
C LEU A 52 22.73 -6.86 -8.38
N TYR A 53 21.49 -6.57 -8.00
CA TYR A 53 20.41 -6.16 -8.89
C TYR A 53 20.29 -4.65 -8.89
N SER A 54 20.33 -4.06 -10.09
CA SER A 54 20.11 -2.65 -10.33
C SER A 54 19.45 -2.48 -11.69
N PHE A 55 18.49 -1.58 -11.77
CA PHE A 55 17.71 -1.35 -13.00
C PHE A 55 17.57 0.14 -13.28
N PRO A 56 18.66 0.85 -13.62
CA PRO A 56 18.64 2.30 -13.84
C PRO A 56 17.75 2.72 -15.03
N GLN A 57 17.39 1.76 -15.89
CA GLN A 57 16.65 2.02 -17.13
C GLN A 57 15.14 2.00 -16.90
N LEU A 58 14.67 1.62 -15.70
CA LEU A 58 13.24 1.58 -15.40
C LEU A 58 12.68 3.01 -15.25
N PRO A 59 11.46 3.27 -15.77
CA PRO A 59 10.80 4.56 -15.60
C PRO A 59 10.67 4.94 -14.13
N ARG A 60 11.25 6.09 -13.77
CA ARG A 60 11.29 6.54 -12.37
C ARG A 60 9.91 6.87 -11.80
N GLU A 61 9.00 7.33 -12.65
CA GLU A 61 7.62 7.62 -12.25
C GLU A 61 6.89 6.37 -11.74
N THR A 62 7.24 5.20 -12.29
CA THR A 62 6.58 3.92 -11.99
C THR A 62 7.31 3.15 -10.91
N PHE A 63 8.63 3.06 -11.01
CA PHE A 63 9.44 2.19 -10.16
C PHE A 63 10.18 2.93 -9.04
N HIS A 64 10.17 4.27 -9.06
CA HIS A 64 10.84 5.11 -8.05
C HIS A 64 12.33 4.79 -7.84
N GLY A 65 13.01 4.25 -8.86
CA GLY A 65 14.41 3.83 -8.79
C GLY A 65 14.63 2.50 -8.09
N LEU A 66 13.58 1.72 -7.82
CA LEU A 66 13.65 0.37 -7.25
C LEU A 66 13.51 -0.70 -8.34
N PRO A 67 14.02 -1.93 -8.10
CA PRO A 67 13.59 -3.10 -8.84
C PRO A 67 12.08 -3.34 -8.70
N GLY A 68 11.44 -3.93 -9.71
CA GLY A 68 10.00 -4.17 -9.73
C GLY A 68 9.48 -4.96 -8.52
N LEU A 69 10.24 -5.96 -8.04
CA LEU A 69 9.93 -6.71 -6.83
C LEU A 69 9.68 -5.82 -5.61
N LEU A 70 10.45 -4.75 -5.44
CA LEU A 70 10.34 -3.86 -4.29
C LEU A 70 9.36 -2.72 -4.58
N ALA A 71 9.35 -2.21 -5.81
CA ALA A 71 8.43 -1.16 -6.25
C ALA A 71 6.95 -1.55 -6.06
N ASP A 72 6.61 -2.84 -6.19
CA ASP A 72 5.24 -3.35 -6.02
C ASP A 72 4.68 -3.17 -4.59
N SER A 73 5.57 -2.99 -3.62
CA SER A 73 5.18 -2.71 -2.24
C SER A 73 5.03 -1.21 -1.94
N LEU A 74 5.30 -0.34 -2.91
CA LEU A 74 5.16 1.09 -2.70
C LEU A 74 3.68 1.48 -2.58
N PRO A 75 3.38 2.50 -1.75
CA PRO A 75 2.05 3.10 -1.72
C PRO A 75 1.69 3.66 -3.10
N ASP A 76 0.40 3.70 -3.39
CA ASP A 76 -0.09 4.33 -4.62
C ASP A 76 -0.14 5.86 -4.53
N ARG A 77 -0.80 6.50 -5.51
CA ARG A 77 -0.89 7.95 -5.56
C ARG A 77 -1.52 8.53 -4.29
N PHE A 78 -2.61 7.95 -3.80
CA PHE A 78 -3.25 8.40 -2.57
C PHE A 78 -2.34 8.18 -1.35
N GLY A 79 -1.69 7.02 -1.27
CA GLY A 79 -0.72 6.75 -0.21
C GLY A 79 0.47 7.70 -0.20
N ASN A 80 1.00 8.05 -1.36
CA ASN A 80 2.09 9.03 -1.47
C ASN A 80 1.64 10.43 -1.04
N LEU A 81 0.41 10.86 -1.38
CA LEU A 81 -0.14 12.14 -0.90
C LEU A 81 -0.23 12.21 0.62
N LEU A 82 -0.63 11.12 1.27
CA LEU A 82 -0.69 11.04 2.74
C LEU A 82 0.69 11.09 3.39
N ILE A 83 1.68 10.42 2.79
CA ILE A 83 3.08 10.50 3.22
C ILE A 83 3.61 11.93 3.08
N ASP A 84 3.33 12.59 1.96
CA ASP A 84 3.78 13.96 1.71
C ASP A 84 3.15 14.94 2.72
N ALA A 85 1.85 14.81 3.00
CA ALA A 85 1.16 15.60 4.01
C ALA A 85 1.78 15.40 5.41
N TRP A 86 2.09 14.16 5.77
CA TRP A 86 2.76 13.84 7.03
C TRP A 86 4.17 14.44 7.12
N LEU A 87 4.98 14.34 6.07
CA LEU A 87 6.32 14.92 6.04
C LEU A 87 6.28 16.44 6.25
N VAL A 88 5.36 17.11 5.56
CA VAL A 88 5.15 18.56 5.71
C VAL A 88 4.76 18.90 7.15
N SER A 89 3.90 18.10 7.79
CA SER A 89 3.51 18.29 9.19
C SER A 89 4.67 18.12 10.18
N GLN A 90 5.68 17.32 9.82
CA GLN A 90 6.92 17.16 10.59
C GLN A 90 8.00 18.20 10.23
N GLY A 91 7.67 19.21 9.42
CA GLY A 91 8.64 20.21 8.94
C GLY A 91 9.68 19.65 7.95
N ARG A 92 9.42 18.47 7.37
CA ARG A 92 10.28 17.86 6.34
C ARG A 92 9.75 18.19 4.93
N PRO A 93 10.64 18.47 3.96
CA PRO A 93 10.21 18.58 2.57
C PRO A 93 9.73 17.24 2.02
N SER A 94 8.65 17.23 1.22
CA SER A 94 8.09 16.00 0.61
C SER A 94 9.10 15.26 -0.28
N HIS A 95 9.96 15.99 -0.98
CA HIS A 95 11.02 15.43 -1.83
C HIS A 95 12.19 14.80 -1.05
N SER A 96 12.24 14.95 0.29
CA SER A 96 13.28 14.35 1.13
C SER A 96 13.09 12.84 1.36
N PHE A 97 11.96 12.29 0.94
CA PHE A 97 11.57 10.92 1.24
C PHE A 97 11.96 9.98 0.10
N ASN A 98 13.10 9.32 0.31
CA ASN A 98 13.71 8.46 -0.69
C ASN A 98 12.99 7.10 -0.79
N ALA A 99 13.31 6.32 -1.83
CA ALA A 99 12.62 5.06 -2.11
C ALA A 99 12.80 3.99 -1.02
N VAL A 100 13.98 3.90 -0.40
CA VAL A 100 14.24 2.97 0.72
C VAL A 100 13.48 3.39 1.97
N GLU A 101 13.40 4.69 2.24
CA GLU A 101 12.59 5.25 3.33
C GLU A 101 11.10 4.95 3.12
N ARG A 102 10.61 5.02 1.87
CA ARG A 102 9.24 4.61 1.49
C ARG A 102 9.00 3.14 1.79
N LEU A 103 9.93 2.25 1.43
CA LEU A 103 9.84 0.82 1.75
C LEU A 103 9.79 0.59 3.27
N CYS A 104 10.70 1.21 4.04
CA CYS A 104 10.70 1.13 5.51
C CYS A 104 9.41 1.66 6.12
N TYR A 105 8.81 2.70 5.53
CA TYR A 105 7.51 3.19 5.93
C TYR A 105 6.40 2.19 5.60
N THR A 106 6.37 1.58 4.41
CA THR A 106 5.46 0.45 4.15
C THR A 106 5.66 -0.64 5.20
N GLY A 107 6.91 -0.94 5.54
CA GLY A 107 7.27 -1.85 6.61
C GLY A 107 6.67 -3.24 6.37
N ARG A 108 5.82 -3.70 7.30
CA ARG A 108 5.11 -5.00 7.22
C ARG A 108 3.73 -4.93 6.55
N ARG A 109 3.37 -3.80 5.95
CA ARG A 109 1.97 -3.43 5.70
C ARG A 109 1.56 -3.49 4.24
N GLY A 110 2.53 -3.76 3.36
CA GLY A 110 2.32 -3.84 1.92
C GLY A 110 1.35 -4.95 1.50
N MET A 111 0.97 -4.89 0.23
CA MET A 111 0.40 -6.04 -0.47
C MET A 111 1.45 -7.13 -0.61
N GLY A 112 1.00 -8.38 -0.70
CA GLY A 112 1.86 -9.54 -0.67
C GLY A 112 2.47 -9.80 0.71
N ALA A 113 3.64 -10.44 0.69
CA ALA A 113 4.29 -10.98 1.88
C ALA A 113 5.64 -10.32 2.21
N LEU A 114 6.11 -9.38 1.39
CA LEU A 114 7.36 -8.67 1.64
C LEU A 114 7.22 -7.71 2.82
N GLU A 115 8.28 -7.63 3.60
CA GLU A 115 8.42 -6.69 4.70
C GLU A 115 9.76 -6.00 4.67
N TYR A 116 9.80 -4.76 5.14
CA TYR A 116 10.98 -3.91 5.10
C TYR A 116 11.32 -3.45 6.51
N VAL A 117 12.57 -3.67 6.93
CA VAL A 117 13.06 -3.27 8.25
C VAL A 117 14.24 -2.31 8.05
N PRO A 118 14.19 -1.09 8.63
CA PRO A 118 15.33 -0.19 8.55
C PRO A 118 16.53 -0.81 9.27
N ALA A 119 17.72 -0.73 8.67
CA ALA A 119 18.95 -1.23 9.30
C ALA A 119 19.29 -0.48 10.61
N ILE A 120 18.77 0.74 10.78
CA ILE A 120 18.94 1.60 11.97
C ILE A 120 17.60 2.29 12.27
N GLY A 121 16.96 1.98 13.40
CA GLY A 121 15.74 2.67 13.86
C GLY A 121 14.77 1.78 14.66
N PRO A 122 13.80 2.37 15.39
CA PRO A 122 12.86 1.61 16.22
C PRO A 122 11.86 0.78 15.39
N GLY A 123 11.53 -0.42 15.88
CA GLY A 123 10.57 -1.34 15.28
C GLY A 123 9.09 -0.92 15.44
N ALA A 124 8.20 -1.62 14.72
CA ALA A 124 6.79 -1.26 14.54
C ALA A 124 5.91 -1.28 15.83
N ARG A 125 4.84 -0.48 15.82
CA ARG A 125 3.86 -0.28 16.91
C ARG A 125 2.59 -1.18 16.77
N HIS A 126 1.77 -1.24 17.84
CA HIS A 126 0.63 -2.16 18.03
C HIS A 126 -0.67 -1.73 17.29
N ALA A 127 -1.64 -2.65 17.21
CA ALA A 127 -2.99 -2.43 16.65
C ALA A 127 -3.83 -1.47 17.51
N SER A 128 -4.64 -0.62 16.87
CA SER A 128 -5.67 0.21 17.52
C SER A 128 -7.02 0.07 16.81
N GLN A 129 -8.10 0.35 17.54
CA GLN A 129 -9.45 0.49 16.99
C GLN A 129 -9.51 1.71 16.05
N ILE A 130 -10.35 1.64 15.02
CA ILE A 130 -10.44 2.67 13.97
C ILE A 130 -11.89 3.07 13.75
N GLU A 131 -12.14 4.37 13.64
CA GLU A 131 -13.43 4.95 13.20
C GLU A 131 -13.38 5.26 11.69
N ILE A 132 -14.31 4.70 10.90
CA ILE A 132 -14.31 4.84 9.44
C ILE A 132 -14.70 6.25 9.00
N ASP A 133 -15.68 6.88 9.64
CA ASP A 133 -16.03 8.31 9.51
C ASP A 133 -14.78 9.21 9.47
N ARG A 134 -13.88 9.04 10.44
CA ARG A 134 -12.62 9.80 10.54
C ARG A 134 -11.67 9.53 9.38
N LEU A 135 -11.65 8.30 8.86
CA LEU A 135 -10.83 7.96 7.70
C LEU A 135 -11.30 8.70 6.43
N VAL A 136 -12.61 8.78 6.24
CA VAL A 136 -13.24 9.46 5.09
C VAL A 136 -12.99 10.96 5.14
N GLU A 137 -13.21 11.61 6.30
CA GLU A 137 -13.00 13.04 6.48
C GLU A 137 -11.58 13.49 6.13
N LEU A 138 -10.58 12.72 6.58
CA LEU A 138 -9.19 13.09 6.32
C LEU A 138 -8.75 12.72 4.89
N ALA A 139 -9.24 11.61 4.32
CA ALA A 139 -9.03 11.31 2.90
C ALA A 139 -9.54 12.46 2.02
N SER A 140 -10.71 12.99 2.35
CA SER A 140 -11.31 14.19 1.75
C SER A 140 -10.45 15.44 1.95
N LEU A 141 -9.91 15.66 3.15
CA LEU A 141 -9.04 16.80 3.43
C LEU A 141 -7.77 16.78 2.56
N VAL A 142 -7.13 15.62 2.47
CA VAL A 142 -5.86 15.43 1.75
C VAL A 142 -6.05 15.51 0.24
N LEU A 143 -7.14 14.97 -0.28
CA LEU A 143 -7.48 15.04 -1.70
C LEU A 143 -8.01 16.42 -2.12
N GLY A 144 -8.75 17.11 -1.24
CA GLY A 144 -9.34 18.42 -1.50
C GLY A 144 -8.37 19.60 -1.41
N GLN A 145 -7.26 19.51 -0.67
CA GLN A 145 -6.38 20.65 -0.40
C GLN A 145 -4.96 20.48 -1.00
N ARG A 146 -4.84 20.56 -2.32
CA ARG A 146 -3.53 20.56 -3.03
C ARG A 146 -2.60 21.73 -2.69
N GLN A 147 -3.07 22.78 -2.02
CA GLN A 147 -2.29 24.03 -1.80
C GLN A 147 -2.35 24.63 -0.39
N ALA A 148 -3.11 24.07 0.55
CA ALA A 148 -3.36 24.70 1.87
C ALA A 148 -3.16 23.78 3.10
N LEU A 149 -2.40 22.68 2.93
CA LEU A 149 -2.16 21.69 3.99
C LEU A 149 -1.40 22.26 5.21
N GLN A 150 -0.53 23.26 5.02
CA GLN A 150 0.30 23.81 6.11
C GLN A 150 -0.51 24.50 7.22
N HIS A 151 -1.61 25.18 6.88
CA HIS A 151 -2.45 25.87 7.88
C HIS A 151 -3.59 24.98 8.40
N SER A 152 -4.04 24.00 7.61
CA SER A 152 -5.20 23.16 7.94
C SER A 152 -4.86 22.02 8.92
N LEU A 153 -3.61 21.55 8.94
CA LEU A 153 -3.12 20.43 9.78
C LEU A 153 -2.43 20.87 11.09
N ALA A 154 -2.51 22.15 11.46
CA ALA A 154 -1.94 22.66 12.71
C ALA A 154 -2.78 22.29 13.96
N ASP A 155 -4.00 21.77 13.75
CA ASP A 155 -4.93 21.37 14.80
C ASP A 155 -4.58 19.97 15.36
N ALA A 156 -4.63 19.82 16.68
CA ALA A 156 -4.21 18.59 17.37
C ALA A 156 -5.09 17.38 16.99
N ASP A 157 -6.40 17.59 16.88
CA ASP A 157 -7.37 16.55 16.51
C ASP A 157 -7.14 16.03 15.08
N LYS A 158 -6.70 16.91 14.17
CA LYS A 158 -6.38 16.54 12.79
C LYS A 158 -5.04 15.82 12.67
N GLN A 159 -4.09 16.12 13.54
CA GLN A 159 -2.82 15.39 13.63
C GLN A 159 -3.03 13.98 14.18
N GLU A 160 -3.93 13.81 15.14
CA GLU A 160 -4.32 12.50 15.66
C GLU A 160 -5.05 11.67 14.60
N ALA A 161 -6.04 12.24 13.92
CA ALA A 161 -6.74 11.59 12.80
C ALA A 161 -5.77 11.21 11.65
N LEU A 162 -4.81 12.08 11.32
CA LEU A 162 -3.74 11.75 10.37
C LEU A 162 -2.85 10.62 10.88
N SER A 163 -2.49 10.61 12.17
CA SER A 163 -1.76 9.49 12.77
C SER A 163 -2.54 8.18 12.63
N ASP A 164 -3.85 8.21 12.87
CA ASP A 164 -4.69 7.03 12.78
C ASP A 164 -4.83 6.53 11.34
N ILE A 165 -5.00 7.40 10.33
CA ILE A 165 -4.94 6.98 8.92
C ILE A 165 -3.59 6.36 8.59
N LEU A 166 -2.49 6.96 9.01
CA LEU A 166 -1.15 6.41 8.79
C LEU A 166 -0.95 5.06 9.52
N ARG A 167 -1.69 4.80 10.61
CA ARG A 167 -1.74 3.52 11.35
C ARG A 167 -2.67 2.49 10.73
N VAL A 168 -3.73 2.90 10.04
CA VAL A 168 -4.55 2.01 9.18
C VAL A 168 -3.78 1.68 7.89
N GLY A 169 -2.98 2.66 7.48
CA GLY A 169 -2.19 2.82 6.28
C GLY A 169 -2.93 2.59 4.98
N THR A 170 -2.34 3.21 3.97
CA THR A 170 -2.83 3.19 2.62
C THR A 170 -2.38 1.92 1.94
N SER A 171 -3.34 1.19 1.39
CA SER A 171 -3.06 -0.02 0.61
C SER A 171 -2.31 0.30 -0.70
N ALA A 172 -1.69 -0.71 -1.32
CA ALA A 172 -1.02 -0.57 -2.60
C ALA A 172 -2.00 -0.56 -3.81
N GLY A 173 -1.75 0.30 -4.79
CA GLY A 173 -2.32 0.32 -6.16
C GLY A 173 -3.62 1.12 -6.41
N GLY A 174 -3.57 2.28 -7.09
CA GLY A 174 -4.75 3.01 -7.59
C GLY A 174 -4.78 4.51 -7.28
N ALA A 175 -5.76 5.23 -7.83
CA ALA A 175 -5.94 6.67 -7.58
C ALA A 175 -6.91 6.98 -6.42
N ARG A 176 -7.67 5.97 -5.97
CA ARG A 176 -8.80 6.14 -5.04
C ARG A 176 -8.40 5.94 -3.58
N ALA A 177 -9.07 6.66 -2.68
CA ALA A 177 -8.90 6.49 -1.24
C ALA A 177 -9.33 5.09 -0.77
N LYS A 178 -8.45 4.42 -0.01
CA LYS A 178 -8.67 3.05 0.45
C LYS A 178 -7.74 2.68 1.61
N ALA A 179 -8.16 1.68 2.37
CA ALA A 179 -7.50 1.22 3.57
C ALA A 179 -7.48 -0.31 3.64
N VAL A 180 -6.44 -0.85 4.28
CA VAL A 180 -6.41 -2.27 4.66
C VAL A 180 -7.02 -2.39 6.05
N ILE A 181 -8.10 -3.15 6.17
CA ILE A 181 -8.81 -3.36 7.43
C ILE A 181 -8.81 -4.83 7.83
N ALA A 182 -8.95 -5.06 9.13
CA ALA A 182 -9.37 -6.33 9.67
C ALA A 182 -10.82 -6.18 10.17
N TRP A 183 -11.72 -7.02 9.68
CA TRP A 183 -13.15 -6.94 9.99
C TRP A 183 -13.62 -8.23 10.63
N ASN A 184 -14.28 -8.12 11.78
CA ASN A 184 -14.97 -9.23 12.43
C ASN A 184 -16.45 -9.18 12.05
N ARG A 185 -16.92 -10.22 11.34
CA ARG A 185 -18.29 -10.27 10.82
C ARG A 185 -19.35 -10.36 11.89
N GLU A 186 -19.04 -10.99 13.03
CA GLU A 186 -20.01 -11.26 14.09
C GLU A 186 -20.25 -10.02 14.94
N THR A 187 -19.17 -9.31 15.29
CA THR A 187 -19.23 -8.10 16.12
C THR A 187 -19.39 -6.82 15.31
N ASN A 188 -19.19 -6.91 13.98
CA ASN A 188 -19.03 -5.79 13.07
C ASN A 188 -17.87 -4.84 13.43
N GLU A 189 -16.90 -5.31 14.23
CA GLU A 189 -15.74 -4.53 14.65
C GLU A 189 -14.73 -4.38 13.51
N VAL A 190 -14.20 -3.17 13.35
CA VAL A 190 -13.15 -2.86 12.37
C VAL A 190 -11.86 -2.47 13.10
N ARG A 191 -10.77 -3.14 12.74
CA ARG A 191 -9.40 -2.93 13.24
C ARG A 191 -8.45 -2.66 12.09
N SER A 192 -7.23 -2.22 12.42
CA SER A 192 -6.16 -2.07 11.43
C SER A 192 -5.81 -3.43 10.85
N GLY A 193 -5.90 -3.60 9.52
CA GLY A 193 -5.55 -4.86 8.86
C GLY A 193 -4.04 -5.03 8.64
N GLN A 194 -3.22 -4.20 9.28
CA GLN A 194 -1.76 -4.18 9.15
C GLN A 194 -1.04 -5.11 10.12
N VAL A 195 -1.76 -5.59 11.13
CA VAL A 195 -1.25 -6.38 12.24
C VAL A 195 -2.22 -7.52 12.53
N THR A 196 -1.77 -8.49 13.32
CA THR A 196 -2.62 -9.60 13.76
C THR A 196 -3.80 -9.03 14.55
N ALA A 197 -5.01 -9.22 14.03
CA ALA A 197 -6.21 -8.61 14.60
C ALA A 197 -6.87 -9.50 15.68
N GLY A 198 -6.41 -10.74 15.83
CA GLY A 198 -6.97 -11.73 16.76
C GLY A 198 -7.96 -12.66 16.07
N GLU A 199 -8.56 -13.56 16.86
CA GLU A 199 -9.51 -14.55 16.35
C GLU A 199 -10.79 -13.91 15.81
N GLY A 200 -11.37 -14.50 14.76
CA GLY A 200 -12.61 -14.05 14.13
C GLY A 200 -12.48 -12.83 13.20
N PHE A 201 -11.27 -12.27 13.06
CA PHE A 201 -11.02 -11.17 12.13
C PHE A 201 -10.53 -11.68 10.76
N GLU A 202 -11.12 -11.15 9.71
CA GLU A 202 -10.68 -11.37 8.34
C GLU A 202 -10.05 -10.10 7.76
N TYR A 203 -9.21 -10.25 6.75
CA TYR A 203 -8.46 -9.13 6.14
C TYR A 203 -9.07 -8.67 4.83
N TRP A 204 -9.37 -7.38 4.74
CA TRP A 204 -10.09 -6.77 3.63
C TRP A 204 -9.38 -5.52 3.13
N LEU A 205 -9.63 -5.22 1.85
CA LEU A 205 -9.34 -3.93 1.26
C LEU A 205 -10.64 -3.14 1.19
N LEU A 206 -10.73 -2.03 1.94
CA LEU A 206 -11.87 -1.12 1.97
C LEU A 206 -11.58 0.08 1.06
N LYS A 207 -12.44 0.32 0.07
CA LYS A 207 -12.43 1.51 -0.78
C LYS A 207 -13.51 2.46 -0.30
N PHE A 208 -13.13 3.71 -0.03
CA PHE A 208 -14.03 4.66 0.59
C PHE A 208 -15.03 5.23 -0.42
N ASP A 209 -16.29 5.33 0.00
CA ASP A 209 -17.34 6.08 -0.69
C ASP A 209 -17.45 7.49 -0.09
N GLY A 210 -17.98 8.44 -0.87
CA GLY A 210 -18.23 9.81 -0.41
C GLY A 210 -16.98 10.67 -0.17
N VAL A 211 -15.81 10.27 -0.68
CA VAL A 211 -14.57 11.05 -0.56
C VAL A 211 -14.54 12.19 -1.59
N SER A 212 -14.66 13.42 -1.12
CA SER A 212 -14.49 14.63 -1.95
C SER A 212 -13.09 14.71 -2.56
N GLY A 213 -13.01 15.05 -3.85
CA GLY A 213 -11.73 15.15 -4.59
C GLY A 213 -11.16 13.82 -5.10
N ASN A 214 -11.85 12.68 -4.88
CA ASN A 214 -11.50 11.40 -5.50
C ASN A 214 -11.75 11.53 -7.02
N ARG A 215 -10.69 11.40 -7.84
CA ARG A 215 -10.77 11.55 -9.30
C ARG A 215 -10.02 10.42 -9.97
N ASP A 216 -10.68 9.74 -10.90
CA ASP A 216 -10.01 8.86 -11.86
C ASP A 216 -10.02 9.53 -13.23
N LYS A 217 -8.82 9.98 -13.62
CA LYS A 217 -8.45 10.70 -14.84
C LYS A 217 -9.22 11.99 -15.19
N GLU A 218 -10.53 12.17 -14.99
CA GLU A 218 -11.24 13.43 -15.37
C GLU A 218 -12.47 13.88 -14.55
N LEU A 219 -13.12 13.03 -13.73
CA LEU A 219 -14.35 13.41 -12.99
C LEU A 219 -14.29 13.05 -11.49
N GLU A 220 -14.97 13.83 -10.65
CA GLU A 220 -15.16 13.49 -9.24
C GLU A 220 -16.12 12.30 -9.10
N ASP A 221 -15.73 11.31 -8.30
CA ASP A 221 -16.59 10.16 -8.04
C ASP A 221 -17.86 10.63 -7.30
N PRO A 222 -19.08 10.39 -7.84
CA PRO A 222 -20.31 10.71 -7.13
C PRO A 222 -20.50 9.79 -5.93
N GLN A 223 -21.27 10.24 -4.93
CA GLN A 223 -21.68 9.39 -3.80
C GLN A 223 -22.39 8.12 -4.32
N GLY A 224 -22.00 6.97 -3.80
CA GLY A 224 -22.51 5.65 -4.21
C GLY A 224 -21.59 4.90 -5.18
N TYR A 225 -20.38 5.38 -5.45
CA TYR A 225 -19.43 4.70 -6.34
C TYR A 225 -19.09 3.28 -5.85
N GLY A 226 -19.01 3.05 -4.53
CA GLY A 226 -18.80 1.71 -3.98
C GLY A 226 -19.91 0.71 -4.38
N ALA A 227 -21.15 1.18 -4.53
CA ALA A 227 -22.24 0.34 -5.03
C ALA A 227 -22.07 -0.03 -6.51
N VAL A 228 -21.43 0.83 -7.31
CA VAL A 228 -21.09 0.54 -8.71
C VAL A 228 -20.02 -0.56 -8.78
N GLU A 229 -18.95 -0.47 -7.97
CA GLU A 229 -17.94 -1.53 -7.89
C GLU A 229 -18.54 -2.87 -7.44
N TYR A 230 -19.48 -2.84 -6.47
CA TYR A 230 -20.19 -4.04 -6.03
C TYR A 230 -21.08 -4.64 -7.13
N ALA A 231 -21.76 -3.81 -7.93
CA ALA A 231 -22.52 -4.28 -9.07
C ALA A 231 -21.61 -5.00 -10.10
N TYR A 232 -20.41 -4.48 -10.36
CA TYR A 232 -19.43 -5.15 -11.22
C TYR A 232 -18.92 -6.47 -10.64
N TYR A 233 -18.69 -6.54 -9.33
CA TYR A 233 -18.38 -7.81 -8.66
C TYR A 233 -19.50 -8.86 -8.87
N LEU A 234 -20.77 -8.47 -8.69
CA LEU A 234 -21.90 -9.37 -8.92
C LEU A 234 -21.99 -9.84 -10.38
N MET A 235 -21.77 -8.93 -11.33
CA MET A 235 -21.72 -9.26 -12.76
C MET A 235 -20.57 -10.23 -13.08
N ALA A 236 -19.38 -10.00 -12.53
CA ALA A 236 -18.23 -10.89 -12.71
C ALA A 236 -18.54 -12.30 -12.17
N GLY A 237 -19.12 -12.41 -10.97
CA GLY A 237 -19.53 -13.68 -10.39
C GLY A 237 -20.60 -14.40 -11.21
N ALA A 238 -21.60 -13.67 -11.72
CA ALA A 238 -22.63 -14.24 -12.61
C ALA A 238 -22.06 -14.78 -13.93
N CYS A 239 -20.94 -14.22 -14.40
CA CYS A 239 -20.20 -14.69 -15.57
C CYS A 239 -19.21 -15.83 -15.27
N GLY A 240 -19.11 -16.28 -14.01
CA GLY A 240 -18.18 -17.34 -13.61
C GLY A 240 -16.71 -16.89 -13.53
N ILE A 241 -16.46 -15.58 -13.44
CA ILE A 241 -15.11 -15.04 -13.21
C ILE A 241 -14.73 -15.27 -11.75
N ASP A 242 -13.56 -15.85 -11.51
CA ASP A 242 -13.01 -16.02 -10.17
C ASP A 242 -12.58 -14.66 -9.60
N ILE A 243 -13.26 -14.23 -8.55
CA ILE A 243 -13.04 -12.96 -7.87
C ILE A 243 -13.29 -13.16 -6.38
N ASN A 244 -12.44 -12.56 -5.56
CA ASN A 244 -12.61 -12.63 -4.11
C ASN A 244 -13.95 -12.06 -3.67
N GLU A 245 -14.43 -12.63 -2.57
CA GLU A 245 -15.62 -12.16 -1.89
C GLU A 245 -15.56 -10.64 -1.69
N SER A 246 -16.60 -9.95 -2.16
CA SER A 246 -16.74 -8.51 -2.01
C SER A 246 -18.07 -8.18 -1.38
N ARG A 247 -18.12 -7.07 -0.64
CA ARG A 247 -19.27 -6.62 0.15
C ARG A 247 -19.38 -5.11 0.13
N LEU A 248 -20.55 -4.62 0.53
CA LEU A 248 -20.76 -3.23 0.88
C LEU A 248 -20.75 -3.09 2.40
N PHE A 249 -19.91 -2.19 2.89
CA PHE A 249 -19.93 -1.75 4.28
C PHE A 249 -20.70 -0.43 4.35
N GLU A 250 -21.87 -0.46 4.98
CA GLU A 250 -22.75 0.70 5.09
C GLU A 250 -22.53 1.43 6.42
N GLU A 251 -22.22 2.73 6.35
CA GLU A 251 -21.98 3.57 7.52
C GLU A 251 -22.32 5.03 7.16
N GLY A 252 -23.03 5.74 8.05
CA GLY A 252 -23.33 7.16 7.88
C GLY A 252 -24.07 7.54 6.58
N GLY A 253 -24.80 6.59 5.96
CA GLY A 253 -25.44 6.79 4.65
C GLY A 253 -24.49 6.64 3.44
N ARG A 254 -23.25 6.21 3.65
CA ARG A 254 -22.27 5.85 2.61
C ARG A 254 -22.23 4.34 2.42
N ARG A 255 -21.78 3.91 1.23
CA ARG A 255 -21.64 2.49 0.87
C ARG A 255 -20.22 2.20 0.41
N HIS A 256 -19.35 1.90 1.36
CA HIS A 256 -17.96 1.58 1.09
C HIS A 256 -17.87 0.20 0.41
N PHE A 257 -17.12 0.09 -0.68
CA PHE A 257 -16.84 -1.21 -1.28
C PHE A 257 -15.69 -1.88 -0.54
N MET A 258 -15.83 -3.14 -0.16
CA MET A 258 -14.74 -3.92 0.40
C MET A 258 -14.59 -5.26 -0.31
N THR A 259 -13.35 -5.70 -0.51
CA THR A 259 -13.03 -7.01 -1.07
C THR A 259 -12.05 -7.75 -0.18
N LYS A 260 -12.26 -9.05 0.03
CA LYS A 260 -11.39 -9.88 0.86
C LYS A 260 -10.03 -9.96 0.19
N ARG A 261 -8.96 -9.88 0.97
CA ARG A 261 -7.59 -9.90 0.45
C ARG A 261 -7.21 -11.32 0.01
N PHE A 262 -6.81 -11.50 -1.26
CA PHE A 262 -6.31 -12.81 -1.75
C PHE A 262 -4.91 -13.12 -1.22
N ASP A 263 -4.17 -12.10 -0.77
CA ASP A 263 -2.80 -12.24 -0.29
C ASP A 263 -2.73 -12.49 1.22
N ARG A 264 -3.86 -12.85 1.84
CA ARG A 264 -3.99 -13.19 3.26
C ARG A 264 -4.81 -14.47 3.40
N LEU A 265 -4.30 -15.41 4.20
CA LEU A 265 -5.07 -16.57 4.66
C LEU A 265 -5.95 -16.17 5.86
N ASP A 266 -6.89 -17.05 6.24
CA ASP A 266 -7.85 -16.77 7.31
C ASP A 266 -7.18 -16.53 8.69
N GLY A 267 -5.96 -17.06 8.93
CA GLY A 267 -5.16 -16.77 10.12
C GLY A 267 -4.31 -15.49 10.02
N GLY A 268 -4.41 -14.75 8.92
CA GLY A 268 -3.61 -13.56 8.64
C GLY A 268 -2.22 -13.83 8.06
N GLU A 269 -1.89 -15.10 7.79
CA GLU A 269 -0.65 -15.46 7.11
C GLU A 269 -0.61 -14.84 5.72
N LYS A 270 0.59 -14.41 5.31
CA LYS A 270 0.77 -13.66 4.07
C LYS A 270 1.13 -14.59 2.92
N LEU A 271 0.52 -14.37 1.76
CA LEU A 271 0.93 -15.00 0.52
C LEU A 271 1.79 -14.05 -0.30
N HIS A 272 2.89 -14.55 -0.86
CA HIS A 272 3.72 -13.77 -1.78
C HIS A 272 3.00 -13.58 -3.10
N MET A 273 3.10 -12.39 -3.67
CA MET A 273 2.51 -12.04 -4.95
C MET A 273 3.37 -10.98 -5.62
N GLN A 274 3.27 -10.90 -6.94
CA GLN A 274 3.74 -9.76 -7.72
C GLN A 274 2.71 -9.39 -8.77
N SER A 275 2.49 -8.10 -8.95
CA SER A 275 1.73 -7.60 -10.11
C SER A 275 2.48 -7.90 -11.40
N LEU A 276 1.77 -7.85 -12.53
CA LEU A 276 2.40 -7.96 -13.85
C LEU A 276 3.47 -6.87 -14.07
N CYS A 277 3.19 -5.65 -13.60
CA CYS A 277 4.13 -4.53 -13.60
C CYS A 277 5.43 -4.90 -12.88
N ALA A 278 5.34 -5.52 -11.71
CA ALA A 278 6.50 -5.86 -10.90
C ALA A 278 7.27 -7.08 -11.39
N ILE A 279 6.59 -8.17 -11.77
CA ILE A 279 7.26 -9.41 -12.15
C ILE A 279 7.99 -9.27 -13.50
N ALA A 280 7.42 -8.50 -14.43
CA ALA A 280 7.95 -8.33 -15.78
C ALA A 280 8.59 -6.95 -16.03
N HIS A 281 8.63 -6.08 -15.02
CA HIS A 281 9.08 -4.68 -15.14
C HIS A 281 8.31 -3.89 -16.23
N TYR A 282 7.01 -4.14 -16.37
CA TYR A 282 6.15 -3.44 -17.31
C TYR A 282 5.63 -2.14 -16.74
N ASP A 283 5.81 -1.06 -17.49
CA ASP A 283 5.33 0.26 -17.07
C ASP A 283 3.84 0.42 -17.40
N PHE A 284 3.00 0.48 -16.36
CA PHE A 284 1.56 0.69 -16.50
C PHE A 284 1.21 2.09 -17.04
N ASN A 285 2.13 3.06 -17.03
CA ASN A 285 1.90 4.38 -17.63
C ASN A 285 2.05 4.36 -19.16
N THR A 286 2.60 3.28 -19.74
CA THR A 286 2.71 3.13 -21.19
C THR A 286 1.37 2.67 -21.79
N ALA A 287 0.55 3.64 -22.18
CA ALA A 287 -0.77 3.41 -22.79
C ALA A 287 -0.68 2.50 -24.02
N GLY A 288 -1.60 1.53 -24.13
CA GLY A 288 -1.69 0.60 -25.27
C GLY A 288 -0.64 -0.51 -25.30
N ALA A 289 0.39 -0.46 -24.45
CA ALA A 289 1.36 -1.55 -24.29
C ALA A 289 0.96 -2.48 -23.14
N TYR A 290 0.71 -1.91 -21.95
CA TYR A 290 0.46 -2.68 -20.72
C TYR A 290 -0.67 -2.10 -19.87
N SER A 291 -1.31 -1.03 -20.34
CA SER A 291 -2.54 -0.47 -19.77
C SER A 291 -3.57 -0.19 -20.86
N LEU A 292 -4.84 -0.38 -20.49
CA LEU A 292 -6.02 -0.07 -21.31
C LEU A 292 -6.18 1.45 -21.46
#